data_AF-A0A4Q9GHY7-F1
#
_entry.id   AF-A0A4Q9GHY7-F1
#
_cell.length_a   1.000
_cell.length_b   1.000
_cell.length_c   1.000
_cell.angle_alpha   90.00
_cell.angle_beta   90.00
_cell.angle_gamma   90.00
#
_symmetry.space_group_name_H-M   'P 1'
#
loop_
_entity.id
_entity.type
_entity.pdbx_description
1 polymer ?
#
loop_
_entity_poly.entity_id
_entity_poly.type
_entity_poly.pdbx_seq_one_letter_code
_entity_poly.pdbx_strand_id
1 'polypeptide(L)'
;MKPLLALMALLTLSACAADPARLAEMDREKCRSYGMKPGTETFANCRMTLDVERRRENRRALDDAYFASRIGPYGPYGPYLY
;
A
#
# COMPACT_ATOMS: atom_id res chain seq x y z
N MET A 1 -14.50 4.08 33.28
CA MET A 1 -13.57 2.93 33.11
C MET A 1 -13.90 2.05 31.89
N LYS A 2 -15.17 1.84 31.52
CA LYS A 2 -15.56 1.08 30.31
C LYS A 2 -15.08 1.62 28.95
N PRO A 3 -14.95 2.94 28.68
CA PRO A 3 -14.54 3.41 27.35
C PRO A 3 -13.05 3.17 27.07
N LEU A 4 -12.22 3.09 28.10
CA LEU A 4 -10.79 2.78 27.99
C LEU A 4 -10.53 1.36 27.49
N LEU A 5 -11.34 0.39 27.94
CA LEU A 5 -11.29 -0.99 27.45
C LEU A 5 -11.71 -1.10 25.98
N ALA A 6 -12.71 -0.32 25.56
CA ALA A 6 -13.14 -0.27 24.16
C ALA A 6 -12.07 0.37 23.25
N LEU A 7 -11.40 1.44 23.69
CA LEU A 7 -10.29 2.05 22.94
C LEU A 7 -9.08 1.11 22.82
N MET A 8 -8.72 0.42 23.90
CA MET A 8 -7.64 -0.58 23.89
C MET A 8 -7.92 -1.73 22.90
N ALA A 9 -9.18 -2.17 22.82
CA ALA A 9 -9.57 -3.22 21.87
C ALA A 9 -9.48 -2.76 20.40
N LEU A 10 -9.71 -1.48 20.09
CA LEU A 10 -9.57 -0.94 18.73
C LEU A 10 -8.10 -0.80 18.31
N LEU A 11 -7.19 -0.50 19.25
CA LEU A 11 -5.76 -0.37 19.00
C LEU A 11 -5.11 -1.71 18.59
N THR A 12 -5.56 -2.83 19.14
CA THR A 12 -5.01 -4.16 18.80
C THR A 12 -5.39 -4.64 17.41
N LEU A 13 -6.52 -4.18 16.84
CA LEU A 13 -6.88 -4.48 15.45
C LEU A 13 -5.98 -3.78 14.43
N SER A 14 -5.40 -2.63 14.79
CA SER A 14 -4.48 -1.91 13.91
C SER A 14 -3.11 -2.58 13.76
N ALA A 15 -2.76 -3.54 14.64
CA ALA A 15 -1.48 -4.25 14.59
C ALA A 15 -1.42 -5.38 13.54
N CYS A 16 -2.55 -5.72 12.90
CA CYS A 16 -2.54 -6.54 11.67
C CYS A 16 -2.19 -5.72 10.42
N ALA A 17 -1.76 -4.47 10.58
CA ALA A 17 -1.30 -3.62 9.50
C ALA A 17 -0.01 -4.20 8.90
N ALA A 18 -0.14 -4.75 7.69
CA ALA A 18 0.93 -4.99 6.73
C ALA A 18 2.16 -5.73 7.30
N ASP A 19 2.03 -7.05 7.52
CA ASP A 19 3.18 -7.91 7.76
C ASP A 19 4.16 -7.84 6.56
N PRO A 20 5.38 -7.29 6.74
CA PRO A 20 6.34 -7.17 5.66
C PRO A 20 6.79 -8.54 5.12
N ALA A 21 6.76 -9.59 5.94
CA ALA A 21 7.10 -10.95 5.50
C ALA A 21 6.04 -11.50 4.53
N ARG A 22 4.76 -11.31 4.86
CA ARG A 22 3.64 -11.69 3.98
C ARG A 22 3.70 -10.96 2.64
N LEU A 23 4.02 -9.67 2.66
CA LEU A 23 4.14 -8.87 1.46
C LEU A 23 5.31 -9.32 0.58
N ALA A 24 6.46 -9.58 1.19
CA ALA A 24 7.63 -10.11 0.50
C ALA A 24 7.35 -11.49 -0.15
N GLU A 25 6.53 -12.32 0.48
CA GLU A 25 6.08 -13.59 -0.09
C GLU A 25 5.18 -13.39 -1.31
N MET A 26 4.21 -12.48 -1.23
CA MET A 26 3.34 -12.15 -2.36
C MET A 26 4.14 -11.63 -3.56
N ASP A 27 5.13 -10.76 -3.33
CA ASP A 27 6.02 -10.26 -4.39
C ASP A 27 6.86 -11.39 -4.99
N ARG A 28 7.30 -12.34 -4.16
CA ARG A 28 8.03 -13.54 -4.62
C ARG A 28 7.15 -14.43 -5.50
N GLU A 29 5.91 -14.70 -5.10
CA GLU A 29 4.95 -15.47 -5.89
C GLU A 29 4.61 -14.78 -7.21
N LYS A 30 4.42 -13.46 -7.20
CA LYS A 30 4.12 -12.67 -8.39
C LYS A 30 5.28 -12.65 -9.39
N CYS A 31 6.52 -12.47 -8.92
CA CYS A 31 7.68 -12.54 -9.81
C CYS A 31 7.92 -13.97 -10.34
N ARG A 32 7.59 -15.01 -9.56
CA ARG A 32 7.63 -16.41 -10.03
C ARG A 32 6.58 -16.68 -11.10
N SER A 33 5.36 -16.12 -10.99
CA SER A 33 4.32 -16.30 -12.00
C SER A 33 4.68 -15.65 -13.35
N TYR A 34 5.52 -14.62 -13.34
CA TYR A 34 6.13 -14.05 -14.54
C TYR A 34 7.30 -14.87 -15.11
N GLY A 35 7.62 -16.04 -14.52
CA GLY A 35 8.66 -16.94 -14.98
C GLY A 35 10.08 -16.59 -14.49
N MET A 36 10.21 -15.62 -13.58
CA MET A 36 11.51 -15.22 -13.06
C MET A 36 12.01 -16.20 -12.01
N LYS A 37 13.30 -16.54 -12.08
CA LYS A 37 13.92 -17.51 -11.16
C LYS A 37 14.49 -16.79 -9.93
N PRO A 38 14.20 -17.25 -8.70
CA PRO A 38 14.83 -16.71 -7.50
C PRO A 38 16.36 -16.71 -7.59
N GLY A 39 16.99 -15.68 -7.03
CA GLY A 39 18.46 -15.53 -7.05
C GLY A 39 19.03 -14.97 -8.35
N THR A 40 18.19 -14.54 -9.30
CA THR A 40 18.62 -13.85 -10.52
C THR A 40 18.41 -12.34 -10.39
N GLU A 41 19.16 -11.57 -11.19
CA GLU A 41 19.00 -10.12 -11.28
C GLU A 41 17.60 -9.72 -11.75
N THR A 42 17.03 -10.46 -12.70
CA THR A 42 15.65 -10.20 -13.20
C THR A 42 14.62 -10.36 -12.09
N PHE A 43 14.78 -11.36 -11.23
CA PHE A 43 13.91 -11.54 -10.06
C PHE A 43 14.06 -10.40 -9.03
N ALA A 44 15.28 -9.91 -8.80
CA ALA A 44 15.51 -8.75 -7.94
C ALA A 44 14.87 -7.47 -8.51
N ASN A 45 15.05 -7.24 -9.81
CA ASN A 45 14.48 -6.08 -10.52
C ASN A 45 12.95 -6.11 -10.51
N CYS A 46 12.32 -7.27 -10.67
CA CYS A 46 10.87 -7.39 -10.56
C CYS A 46 10.36 -6.98 -9.19
N ARG A 47 10.96 -7.50 -8.12
CA ARG A 47 10.57 -7.14 -6.75
C ARG A 47 10.79 -5.66 -6.47
N MET A 48 11.91 -5.11 -6.93
CA MET A 48 12.20 -3.68 -6.81
C MET A 48 11.17 -2.83 -7.56
N THR A 49 10.77 -3.26 -8.76
CA THR A 49 9.74 -2.57 -9.56
C THR A 49 8.39 -2.57 -8.83
N LEU A 50 7.97 -3.71 -8.28
CA LEU A 50 6.73 -3.82 -7.51
C LEU A 50 6.74 -2.92 -6.26
N ASP A 51 7.88 -2.83 -5.56
CA ASP A 51 8.01 -1.91 -4.40
C ASP A 51 7.89 -0.45 -4.82
N VAL A 52 8.55 -0.05 -5.92
CA VAL A 52 8.50 1.31 -6.43
C VAL A 52 7.08 1.69 -6.85
N GLU A 53 6.38 0.82 -7.58
CA GLU A 53 5.00 1.08 -8.01
C GLU A 53 4.05 1.20 -6.81
N ARG A 54 4.18 0.33 -5.80
CA ARG A 54 3.42 0.45 -4.56
C ARG A 54 3.64 1.79 -3.86
N ARG A 55 4.89 2.27 -3.80
CA ARG A 55 5.21 3.59 -3.23
C ARG A 55 4.61 4.73 -4.06
N ARG A 56 4.56 4.59 -5.39
CA ARG A 56 3.92 5.56 -6.28
C ARG A 56 2.42 5.61 -6.06
N GLU A 57 1.75 4.46 -5.95
CA GLU A 57 0.32 4.38 -5.63
C GLU A 57 0.02 5.02 -4.26
N ASN A 58 0.81 4.70 -3.23
CA ASN A 58 0.65 5.33 -1.92
C ASN A 58 0.83 6.85 -1.98
N ARG A 59 1.82 7.34 -2.72
CA ARG A 59 2.01 8.79 -2.90
C ARG A 59 0.82 9.42 -3.63
N ARG A 60 0.32 8.81 -4.72
CA ARG A 60 -0.87 9.30 -5.43
C ARG A 60 -2.08 9.39 -4.50
N ALA A 61 -2.35 8.33 -3.74
CA ALA A 61 -3.45 8.33 -2.78
C ALA A 61 -3.32 9.44 -1.72
N LEU A 62 -2.10 9.73 -1.25
CA LEU A 62 -1.84 10.82 -0.31
C LEU A 62 -2.02 12.20 -0.96
N ASP A 63 -1.50 12.37 -2.18
CA ASP A 63 -1.65 13.61 -2.95
C ASP A 63 -3.13 13.88 -3.23
N ASP A 64 -3.89 12.86 -3.64
CA ASP A 64 -5.33 12.97 -3.90
C ASP A 64 -6.11 13.28 -2.62
N ALA A 65 -5.77 12.63 -1.50
CA ALA A 65 -6.36 12.96 -0.19
C ALA A 65 -6.03 14.41 0.23
N TYR A 66 -4.80 14.86 -0.02
CA TYR A 66 -4.39 16.24 0.21
C TYR A 66 -5.20 17.22 -0.66
N PHE A 67 -5.32 16.96 -1.96
CA PHE A 67 -6.11 17.80 -2.88
C PHE A 67 -7.58 17.83 -2.50
N ALA A 68 -8.18 16.68 -2.20
CA ALA A 68 -9.57 16.59 -1.75
C ALA A 68 -9.80 17.39 -0.44
N SER A 69 -8.84 17.37 0.49
CA SER A 69 -8.92 18.13 1.74
C SER A 69 -8.76 19.65 1.54
N ARG A 70 -8.04 20.08 0.50
CA ARG A 70 -7.66 21.48 0.27
C ARG A 70 -8.61 22.21 -0.70
N ILE A 71 -9.02 21.54 -1.77
CA ILE A 71 -9.77 22.12 -2.91
C ILE A 71 -11.23 21.61 -2.92
N GLY A 72 -11.53 20.55 -2.17
CA GLY A 72 -12.81 19.86 -2.20
C GLY A 72 -12.80 18.66 -3.16
N PRO A 73 -13.85 17.82 -3.14
CA PRO A 73 -13.91 16.56 -3.90
C PRO A 73 -13.96 16.76 -5.43
N TYR A 74 -14.18 17.99 -5.89
CA TYR A 74 -14.14 18.37 -7.30
C TYR A 74 -12.95 19.31 -7.51
N GLY A 75 -11.91 18.81 -8.16
CA GLY A 75 -10.82 19.65 -8.66
C GLY A 75 -11.24 20.44 -9.91
N PRO A 76 -10.37 21.31 -10.44
CA PRO A 76 -10.66 22.13 -11.62
C PRO A 76 -10.96 21.32 -12.89
N TYR A 77 -10.66 20.02 -12.93
CA TYR A 77 -10.91 19.12 -14.06
C TYR A 77 -12.00 18.06 -13.78
N GLY A 78 -12.75 18.16 -12.66
CA GLY A 78 -13.81 17.22 -12.30
C GLY A 78 -13.51 16.43 -11.00
N PRO A 79 -14.32 15.41 -10.69
CA PRO A 79 -14.06 14.55 -9.53
C PRO A 79 -12.77 13.76 -9.74
N TYR A 80 -11.97 13.61 -8.69
CA TYR A 80 -10.83 12.68 -8.69
C TYR A 80 -11.39 11.26 -8.71
N LEU A 81 -11.53 10.70 -9.92
CA LEU A 81 -11.95 9.32 -10.14
C LEU A 81 -10.69 8.44 -10.10
N TYR A 82 -10.74 7.43 -9.23
CA TYR A 82 -9.73 6.39 -9.10
C TYR A 82 -10.11 5.18 -9.94
#